data_AF-A0A482VYF6-F1
#
_entry.id   AF-A0A482VYF6-F1
#
_cell.length_a   1.000
_cell.length_b   1.000
_cell.length_c   1.000
_cell.angle_alpha   90.00
_cell.angle_beta   90.00
_cell.angle_gamma   90.00
#
_symmetry.space_group_name_H-M   'P 1'
#
loop_
_entity.id
_entity.type
_entity.pdbx_description
1 polymer ?
#
loop_
_entity_poly.entity_id
_entity_poly.type
_entity_poly.pdbx_seq_one_letter_code
_entity_poly.pdbx_strand_id
1 'polypeptide(L)'
;MFKYQGDDKSKPTDMRFLDFQLSRVGSPVIDLSYFLYSCADEEVLNNFDSILKVYHSSISDCLSELGCDPETAFPFKKLKEHWREYGKFGL
;
A
#
# COMPACT_ATOMS: atom_id res chain seq x y z
N MET A 1 -4.14 -4.76 -12.67
CA MET A 1 -3.75 -5.03 -14.07
C MET A 1 -2.71 -4.02 -14.52
N PHE A 2 -1.68 -4.48 -15.22
CA PHE A 2 -0.54 -3.67 -15.65
C PHE A 2 -0.58 -3.39 -17.15
N LYS A 3 -0.15 -2.18 -17.55
CA LYS A 3 0.00 -1.78 -18.96
C LYS A 3 1.47 -1.85 -19.35
N TYR A 4 1.77 -2.50 -20.47
CA TYR A 4 3.12 -2.58 -21.05
C TYR A 4 3.17 -1.84 -22.39
N GLN A 5 4.35 -1.36 -22.79
CA GLN A 5 4.55 -0.69 -24.08
C GLN A 5 5.53 -1.49 -24.94
N GLY A 6 5.20 -1.68 -26.23
CA GLY A 6 6.03 -2.47 -27.14
C GLY A 6 6.07 -3.96 -26.77
N ASP A 7 7.13 -4.63 -27.21
CA ASP A 7 7.31 -6.08 -27.01
C ASP A 7 7.98 -6.44 -25.67
N ASP A 8 8.63 -5.48 -25.01
CA ASP A 8 9.26 -5.70 -23.70
C ASP A 8 8.22 -5.67 -22.57
N LYS A 9 7.92 -6.84 -22.02
CA LYS A 9 6.98 -7.04 -20.90
C LYS A 9 7.66 -7.07 -19.53
N SER A 10 8.94 -6.70 -19.42
CA SER A 10 9.66 -6.70 -18.14
C SER A 10 9.30 -5.51 -17.25
N LYS A 11 8.85 -4.39 -17.83
CA LYS A 11 8.56 -3.16 -17.09
C LYS A 11 7.18 -2.58 -17.43
N PRO A 12 6.25 -2.55 -16.47
CA PRO A 12 4.96 -1.90 -16.68
C PRO A 12 5.11 -0.38 -16.71
N THR A 13 4.23 0.29 -17.45
CA THR A 13 4.18 1.75 -17.64
C THR A 13 2.99 2.41 -16.94
N ASP A 14 1.98 1.62 -16.57
CA ASP A 14 0.79 2.08 -15.85
C ASP A 14 0.12 0.88 -15.17
N MET A 15 -0.75 1.14 -14.21
CA MET A 15 -1.53 0.11 -13.56
C MET A 15 -2.91 0.59 -13.11
N ARG A 16 -3.84 -0.37 -13.02
CA ARG A 16 -5.17 -0.17 -12.44
C ARG A 16 -5.47 -1.25 -11.41
N PHE A 17 -6.06 -0.87 -10.28
CA PHE A 17 -6.64 -1.80 -9.34
C PHE A 17 -7.91 -2.42 -9.95
N LEU A 18 -8.14 -3.69 -9.65
CA LEU A 18 -9.32 -4.45 -10.06
C LEU A 18 -9.86 -5.20 -8.83
N ASP A 19 -11.03 -5.81 -8.98
CA ASP A 19 -11.62 -6.75 -8.03
C ASP A 19 -11.83 -6.20 -6.60
N PHE A 20 -12.74 -5.22 -6.48
CA PHE A 20 -13.14 -4.59 -5.21
C PHE A 20 -14.13 -5.42 -4.37
N GLN A 21 -14.24 -6.73 -4.62
CA GLN A 21 -15.24 -7.60 -3.98
C GLN A 21 -15.07 -7.74 -2.45
N LEU A 22 -13.87 -7.46 -1.92
CA LEU A 22 -13.57 -7.48 -0.49
C LEU A 22 -13.37 -6.07 0.09
N SER A 23 -13.63 -5.01 -0.68
CA SER A 23 -13.44 -3.64 -0.22
C SER A 23 -14.40 -3.33 0.93
N ARG A 24 -13.82 -2.85 2.03
CA ARG A 24 -14.53 -2.51 3.26
C ARG A 24 -13.84 -1.35 3.96
N VAL A 25 -14.58 -0.66 4.83
CA VAL A 25 -13.98 0.36 5.70
C VAL A 25 -13.13 -0.36 6.76
N GLY A 26 -11.85 0.00 6.82
CA GLY A 26 -10.91 -0.63 7.74
C GLY A 26 -9.54 0.02 7.69
N SER A 27 -8.60 -0.58 8.41
CA SER A 27 -7.20 -0.15 8.37
C SER A 27 -6.61 -0.39 6.97
N PRO A 28 -5.89 0.59 6.37
CA PRO A 28 -5.21 0.40 5.09
C PRO A 28 -4.15 -0.71 5.13
N VAL A 29 -3.66 -1.05 6.32
CA VAL A 29 -2.72 -2.15 6.53
C VAL A 29 -3.29 -3.48 6.11
N ILE A 30 -4.60 -3.69 6.21
CA ILE A 30 -5.24 -4.97 5.84
C ILE A 30 -4.97 -5.26 4.36
N ASP A 31 -5.17 -4.26 3.50
CA ASP A 31 -4.92 -4.41 2.06
C ASP A 31 -3.42 -4.46 1.75
N LEU A 32 -2.62 -3.64 2.44
CA LEU A 32 -1.18 -3.56 2.21
C LEU A 32 -0.44 -4.84 2.64
N SER A 33 -0.82 -5.44 3.78
CA SER A 33 -0.22 -6.68 4.26
C SER A 33 -0.63 -7.86 3.38
N TYR A 34 -1.91 -7.92 2.97
CA TYR A 34 -2.37 -8.93 2.02
C TYR A 34 -1.59 -8.87 0.70
N PHE A 35 -1.42 -7.67 0.14
CA PHE A 35 -0.66 -7.50 -1.11
C PHE A 35 0.82 -7.88 -0.95
N LEU A 36 1.49 -7.35 0.08
CA LEU A 36 2.93 -7.60 0.26
C LEU A 36 3.21 -9.07 0.55
N TYR A 37 2.45 -9.73 1.42
CA TYR A 37 2.71 -11.13 1.75
C TYR A 37 2.28 -12.11 0.65
N SER A 38 1.34 -11.71 -0.23
CA SER A 38 0.95 -12.54 -1.38
C SER A 38 1.89 -12.44 -2.57
N CYS A 39 2.64 -11.34 -2.71
CA CYS A 39 3.36 -11.02 -3.95
C CYS A 39 4.84 -10.66 -3.78
N ALA A 40 5.26 -10.17 -2.62
CA ALA A 40 6.63 -9.75 -2.40
C ALA A 40 7.56 -10.92 -2.10
N ASP A 41 8.78 -10.87 -2.64
CA ASP A 41 9.86 -11.76 -2.25
C ASP A 41 10.66 -11.18 -1.07
N GLU A 42 11.64 -11.96 -0.61
CA GLU A 42 12.50 -11.59 0.52
C GLU A 42 13.28 -10.29 0.26
N GLU A 43 13.74 -10.05 -0.98
CA GLU A 43 14.48 -8.84 -1.33
C GLU A 43 13.61 -7.58 -1.19
N VAL A 44 12.37 -7.65 -1.65
CA VAL A 44 11.39 -6.57 -1.47
C VAL A 44 11.07 -6.37 0.02
N LEU A 45 10.85 -7.45 0.77
CA LEU A 45 10.54 -7.37 2.21
C LEU A 45 11.72 -6.88 3.06
N ASN A 46 12.97 -7.06 2.62
CA ASN A 46 14.13 -6.46 3.27
C ASN A 46 14.10 -4.91 3.22
N ASN A 47 13.34 -4.32 2.29
CA ASN A 47 13.13 -2.89 2.14
C ASN A 47 11.81 -2.38 2.78
N PHE A 48 11.25 -3.15 3.70
CA PHE A 48 9.90 -2.92 4.26
C PHE A 48 9.65 -1.51 4.82
N ASP A 49 10.58 -0.92 5.56
CA ASP A 49 10.41 0.44 6.12
C ASP A 49 10.31 1.51 5.01
N SER A 50 11.09 1.35 3.93
CA SER A 50 11.02 2.22 2.76
C SER A 50 9.67 2.09 2.04
N ILE A 51 9.16 0.86 1.92
CA ILE A 51 7.83 0.61 1.34
C ILE A 51 6.73 1.31 2.16
N LEU A 52 6.78 1.20 3.50
CA LEU A 52 5.82 1.88 4.37
C LEU A 52 5.90 3.40 4.26
N LYS A 53 7.10 3.97 4.11
CA LYS A 53 7.28 5.42 3.91
C LYS A 53 6.70 5.89 2.60
N VAL A 54 6.92 5.15 1.50
CA VAL A 54 6.33 5.47 0.20
C VAL A 54 4.81 5.42 0.29
N TYR A 55 4.25 4.38 0.90
CA TYR A 55 2.80 4.27 1.11
C TYR A 55 2.25 5.44 1.95
N HIS A 56 2.94 5.78 3.04
CA HIS A 56 2.53 6.86 3.93
C HIS A 56 2.58 8.23 3.25
N SER A 57 3.58 8.49 2.40
CA SER A 57 3.62 9.70 1.58
C SER A 57 2.38 9.77 0.67
N SER A 58 2.10 8.70 -0.09
CA SER A 58 0.98 8.67 -1.03
C SER A 58 -0.39 8.84 -0.36
N ILE A 59 -0.62 8.21 0.79
CA ILE A 59 -1.88 8.39 1.53
C ILE A 59 -1.98 9.79 2.16
N SER A 60 -0.85 10.38 2.56
CA SER A 60 -0.81 11.75 3.09
C SER A 60 -1.14 12.77 2.00
N ASP A 61 -0.63 12.59 0.80
CA ASP A 61 -0.96 13.43 -0.36
C ASP A 61 -2.46 13.33 -0.66
N CYS A 62 -3.00 12.11 -0.72
CA CYS A 62 -4.43 11.85 -0.94
C CYS A 62 -5.31 12.49 0.15
N LEU A 63 -4.94 12.36 1.44
CA LEU A 63 -5.65 13.00 2.54
C LEU A 63 -5.61 14.54 2.42
N SER A 64 -4.48 15.11 2.03
CA SER A 64 -4.32 16.55 1.84
C SER A 64 -5.19 17.07 0.69
N GLU A 65 -5.26 16.34 -0.42
CA GLU A 65 -6.15 16.66 -1.56
C GLU A 65 -7.64 16.64 -1.17
N LEU A 66 -8.00 15.79 -0.20
CA LEU A 66 -9.34 15.73 0.38
C LEU A 66 -9.59 16.80 1.46
N GLY A 67 -8.61 17.66 1.75
CA GLY A 67 -8.70 18.73 2.75
C GLY A 67 -8.49 18.27 4.19
N CYS A 68 -7.94 17.07 4.40
CA CYS A 68 -7.55 16.57 5.72
C CYS A 68 -6.07 16.90 6.01
N ASP A 69 -5.73 17.07 7.29
CA ASP A 69 -4.32 17.12 7.73
C ASP A 69 -3.82 15.69 8.00
N PRO A 70 -2.83 15.17 7.23
CA PRO A 70 -2.34 13.80 7.39
C PRO A 70 -1.73 13.50 8.76
N GLU A 71 -1.09 14.49 9.40
CA GLU A 71 -0.43 14.29 10.68
C GLU A 71 -1.43 14.08 11.82
N THR A 72 -2.66 14.57 11.66
CA THR A 72 -3.75 14.33 12.62
C THR A 72 -4.63 13.15 12.21
N ALA A 73 -4.98 13.01 10.94
CA ALA A 73 -5.85 11.96 10.45
C ALA A 73 -5.19 10.57 10.50
N PHE A 74 -3.96 10.48 9.97
CA PHE A 74 -3.25 9.21 9.81
C PHE A 74 -1.70 9.36 9.78
N PRO A 75 -1.07 9.71 10.91
CA PRO A 75 0.38 9.89 10.97
C PRO A 75 1.15 8.57 10.78
N PHE A 76 2.42 8.65 10.38
CA PHE A 76 3.26 7.47 10.11
C PHE A 76 3.35 6.52 11.32
N LYS A 77 3.35 7.08 12.53
CA LYS A 77 3.33 6.29 13.77
C LYS A 77 2.08 5.39 13.84
N LYS A 78 0.91 5.93 13.48
CA LYS A 78 -0.36 5.19 13.47
C LYS A 78 -0.36 4.09 12.41
N LEU A 79 0.24 4.33 11.24
CA LEU A 79 0.45 3.28 10.24
C LEU A 79 1.26 2.10 10.81
N LYS A 80 2.35 2.37 11.55
CA LYS A 80 3.17 1.32 12.19
C LYS A 80 2.43 0.59 13.32
N GLU A 81 1.62 1.30 14.10
CA GLU A 81 0.76 0.69 15.13
C GLU A 81 -0.27 -0.24 14.49
N HIS A 82 -0.96 0.24 13.45
CA HIS A 82 -1.89 -0.56 12.66
C HIS A 82 -1.17 -1.77 12.03
N TRP A 83 0.09 -1.66 11.62
CA TRP A 83 0.85 -2.80 11.08
C TRP A 83 0.99 -3.92 12.10
N ARG A 84 1.27 -3.59 13.35
CA ARG A 84 1.41 -4.57 14.44
C ARG A 84 0.09 -5.28 14.73
N GLU A 85 -1.02 -4.57 14.61
CA GLU A 85 -2.36 -5.09 14.92
C GLU A 85 -2.97 -5.89 13.76
N TYR A 86 -2.93 -5.34 12.55
CA TYR A 86 -3.65 -5.86 11.38
C TYR A 86 -2.75 -6.57 10.36
N GLY A 87 -1.42 -6.48 10.49
CA GLY A 87 -0.47 -7.05 9.52
C GLY A 87 -0.67 -8.55 9.30
N LYS A 88 -1.05 -9.29 10.35
CA LYS A 88 -1.29 -10.74 10.30
C LYS A 88 -2.45 -11.14 9.39
N PHE A 89 -3.32 -10.22 8.98
CA PHE A 89 -4.43 -10.54 8.08
C PHE A 89 -3.96 -10.99 6.68
N GLY A 90 -2.75 -10.59 6.27
CA GLY A 90 -2.16 -11.02 5.00
C GLY A 90 -1.41 -12.35 5.06
N LEU A 91 -1.32 -13.00 6.23
CA LEU A 91 -0.66 -14.30 6.43
C LEU A 91 -1.65 -15.46 6.41
#